data_AF-A0A947ZS56-F1
#
_entry.id   AF-A0A947ZS56-F1
#
_cell.length_a   1.000
_cell.length_b   1.000
_cell.length_c   1.000
_cell.angle_alpha   90.00
_cell.angle_beta   90.00
_cell.angle_gamma   90.00
#
_symmetry.space_group_name_H-M   'P 1'
#
loop_
_entity.id
_entity.type
_entity.pdbx_description
1 polymer ?
#
loop_
_entity_poly.entity_id
_entity_poly.type
_entity_poly.pdbx_seq_one_letter_code
_entity_poly.pdbx_strand_id
1 'polypeptide(L)'
;MDSLMQKYNTIWWQYNLNGSEKILDDILKDNPQQPEALRNKAFAQYYYRQNYSGALESIQKAIGAEPQEAKNYFVQGDILFSRADYEQAARSYSRAIELDSANADYCLSLAKTCLRLNKKDEAKRELETAVRLNPYLLEANNLLHVAYVEGGEYDQAYRIWKSQYLFDESGTSSYCPGEWNSLYQSAIMRDKREPDYHCTMGQLYERLLLYDEAKMEFEKARQQAPDDDNMFQSFEKVSKFIIFRETLKKTLDEFYRQQAVQGRLKEKDLLPRLVPIYAEIAGLFPDIRKTRKHNKGWLNKVNGRIEKKFHVIIHYGYIDGYWGGLFGHVTLDTMREISQWGKTGKLRMVVLKNMVSNGFNSWYWNYQGQNGGWTTSGFLSQTKEFFVVMDPKYGAAYGRWELLNDQNKRSKILAEDKEKEEGFIDRPPLDVFYSSWLGNQLKLKAMDEAIQPYKDCSLDEQKAACIRLLLDHYFNTSTVIHEGQHALDSRHWLFGFRQWELEYRAKLSENCYGRMPHLSLSDILSQDIGNNKLSHGRAVTKLFEDISKYILKNKAKYPNINTNKNIMMQLVSLDSKDIKEIGNAVFREGYK
;
A
#
# COMPACT_ATOMS: atom_id res chain seq x y z
N MET A 1 16.19 21.10 -14.84
CA MET A 1 14.90 21.29 -14.16
C MET A 1 14.24 19.94 -13.85
N ASP A 2 13.91 19.14 -14.87
CA ASP A 2 13.41 17.76 -14.69
C ASP A 2 14.36 16.86 -13.89
N SER A 3 15.69 17.03 -14.03
CA SER A 3 16.67 16.29 -13.22
C SER A 3 16.74 16.70 -11.74
N LEU A 4 16.41 17.95 -11.40
CA LEU A 4 16.37 18.42 -10.01
C LEU A 4 15.05 18.04 -9.34
N MET A 5 13.93 18.04 -10.07
CA MET A 5 12.66 17.50 -9.58
C MET A 5 12.70 15.96 -9.46
N GLN A 6 13.36 15.24 -10.38
CA GLN A 6 13.64 13.81 -10.21
C GLN A 6 14.58 13.54 -9.04
N LYS A 7 15.60 14.39 -8.83
CA LYS A 7 16.50 14.31 -7.68
C LYS A 7 15.80 14.69 -6.39
N TYR A 8 14.89 15.66 -6.39
CA TYR A 8 13.97 15.98 -5.30
C TYR A 8 13.11 14.77 -5.00
N ASN A 9 12.42 14.20 -6.00
CA ASN A 9 11.62 13.01 -5.82
C ASN A 9 12.48 11.89 -5.24
N THR A 10 13.68 11.62 -5.78
CA THR A 10 14.63 10.61 -5.27
C THR A 10 15.10 10.89 -3.85
N ILE A 11 15.35 12.14 -3.47
CA ILE A 11 15.84 12.54 -2.14
C ILE A 11 14.70 12.65 -1.12
N TRP A 12 13.50 12.97 -1.58
CA TRP A 12 12.23 12.87 -0.88
C TRP A 12 11.89 11.40 -0.61
N TRP A 13 12.12 10.50 -1.59
CA TRP A 13 12.09 9.04 -1.44
C TRP A 13 13.17 8.52 -0.47
N GLN A 14 14.25 9.28 -0.23
CA GLN A 14 15.34 8.97 0.70
C GLN A 14 15.28 9.75 2.04
N TYR A 15 14.22 10.55 2.26
CA TYR A 15 13.93 11.44 3.40
C TYR A 15 15.14 12.14 4.03
N ASN A 16 16.05 12.62 3.18
CA ASN A 16 17.01 13.63 3.61
C ASN A 16 16.28 14.99 3.61
N LEU A 17 15.69 15.35 4.75
CA LEU A 17 14.81 16.52 4.91
C LEU A 17 15.50 17.84 4.57
N ASN A 18 16.74 18.03 5.06
CA ASN A 18 17.54 19.21 4.75
C ASN A 18 18.00 19.21 3.28
N GLY A 19 18.23 18.04 2.69
CA GLY A 19 18.51 17.90 1.26
C GLY A 19 17.31 18.19 0.37
N SER A 20 16.10 17.78 0.79
CA SER A 20 14.84 17.95 0.06
C SER A 20 14.44 19.42 0.00
N GLU A 21 14.46 20.12 1.14
CA GLU A 21 14.21 21.56 1.20
C GLU A 21 15.30 22.34 0.46
N LYS A 22 16.57 21.97 0.59
CA LYS A 22 17.66 22.62 -0.14
C LYS A 22 17.51 22.46 -1.66
N ILE A 23 17.05 21.31 -2.14
CA ILE A 23 16.79 21.10 -3.57
C ILE A 23 15.57 21.92 -4.02
N LEU A 24 14.52 21.98 -3.20
CA LEU A 24 13.39 22.87 -3.49
C LEU A 24 13.83 24.33 -3.49
N ASP A 25 14.70 24.74 -2.58
CA ASP A 25 15.27 26.09 -2.54
C ASP A 25 16.17 26.36 -3.75
N ASP A 26 16.96 25.38 -4.19
CA ASP A 26 17.77 25.49 -5.41
C ASP A 26 16.87 25.59 -6.67
N ILE A 27 15.81 24.79 -6.75
CA ILE A 27 14.80 24.86 -7.83
C ILE A 27 14.10 26.22 -7.83
N LEU A 28 13.73 26.73 -6.65
CA LEU A 28 13.05 28.00 -6.49
C LEU A 28 13.99 29.20 -6.64
N LYS A 29 15.31 29.00 -6.50
CA LYS A 29 16.30 30.03 -6.84
C LYS A 29 16.38 30.26 -8.34
N ASP A 30 16.30 29.18 -9.13
CA ASP A 30 16.34 29.23 -10.58
C ASP A 30 14.96 29.53 -11.21
N ASN A 31 13.87 29.10 -10.56
CA ASN A 31 12.50 29.44 -10.94
C ASN A 31 11.61 29.71 -9.70
N PRO A 32 11.56 30.97 -9.22
CA PRO A 32 10.86 31.34 -7.98
C PRO A 32 9.35 31.12 -7.96
N GLN A 33 8.72 30.92 -9.12
CA GLN A 33 7.28 30.72 -9.24
C GLN A 33 6.91 29.32 -9.72
N GLN A 34 7.83 28.34 -9.62
CA GLN A 34 7.56 26.96 -10.03
C GLN A 34 6.52 26.33 -9.07
N PRO A 35 5.29 26.07 -9.54
CA PRO A 35 4.12 25.82 -8.69
C PRO A 35 4.20 24.48 -7.96
N GLU A 36 4.72 23.44 -8.61
CA GLU A 36 4.89 22.11 -8.02
C GLU A 36 5.89 22.10 -6.86
N ALA A 37 7.04 22.76 -7.00
CA ALA A 37 8.08 22.90 -6.00
C ALA A 37 7.61 23.79 -4.85
N LEU A 38 6.84 24.84 -5.13
CA LEU A 38 6.19 25.66 -4.10
C LEU A 38 5.17 24.84 -3.29
N ARG A 39 4.31 24.04 -3.96
CA ARG A 39 3.38 23.12 -3.29
C ARG A 39 4.11 22.08 -2.46
N ASN A 40 5.15 21.46 -3.02
CA ASN A 40 5.93 20.43 -2.36
C ASN A 40 6.74 20.98 -1.17
N LYS A 41 7.23 22.22 -1.28
CA LYS A 41 7.84 22.97 -0.17
C LYS A 41 6.83 23.26 0.92
N ALA A 42 5.63 23.71 0.55
CA ALA A 42 4.56 23.94 1.50
C ALA A 42 4.20 22.67 2.28
N PHE A 43 3.99 21.58 1.56
CA PHE A 43 3.72 20.27 2.15
C PHE A 43 4.85 19.83 3.08
N ALA A 44 6.12 19.99 2.68
CA ALA A 44 7.26 19.65 3.51
C ALA A 44 7.35 20.48 4.81
N GLN A 45 7.17 21.81 4.70
CA GLN A 45 7.19 22.72 5.85
C GLN A 45 6.09 22.41 6.86
N TYR A 46 4.89 22.10 6.36
CA TYR A 46 3.74 21.71 7.18
C TYR A 46 3.95 20.35 7.83
N TYR A 47 4.19 19.32 7.01
CA TYR A 47 4.16 17.93 7.46
C TYR A 47 5.35 17.58 8.36
N TYR A 48 6.54 18.16 8.10
CA TYR A 48 7.77 17.80 8.81
C TYR A 48 8.19 18.78 9.89
N ARG A 49 8.02 20.09 9.68
CA ARG A 49 8.47 21.11 10.64
C ARG A 49 7.35 21.66 11.49
N GLN A 50 6.09 21.26 11.22
CA GLN A 50 4.90 21.90 11.78
C GLN A 50 4.95 23.43 11.61
N ASN A 51 5.65 23.90 10.58
CA ASN A 51 5.79 25.31 10.26
C ASN A 51 4.62 25.73 9.39
N TYR A 52 3.45 25.85 10.02
CA TYR A 52 2.20 26.15 9.33
C TYR A 52 2.24 27.52 8.63
N SER A 53 2.91 28.52 9.21
CA SER A 53 3.03 29.86 8.61
C SER A 53 3.86 29.83 7.34
N GLY A 54 5.04 29.19 7.37
CA GLY A 54 5.88 29.03 6.17
C GLY A 54 5.19 28.19 5.09
N ALA A 55 4.49 27.12 5.51
CA ALA A 55 3.73 26.28 4.59
C ALA A 55 2.61 27.06 3.88
N LEU A 56 1.88 27.90 4.61
CA LEU A 56 0.83 28.75 4.03
C LEU A 56 1.38 29.79 3.05
N GLU A 57 2.55 30.36 3.32
CA GLU A 57 3.20 31.28 2.39
C GLU A 57 3.60 30.56 1.08
N SER A 58 4.23 29.39 1.20
CA SER A 58 4.65 28.60 0.05
C SER A 58 3.45 28.11 -0.78
N ILE A 59 2.37 27.66 -0.15
CA ILE A 59 1.18 27.19 -0.88
C ILE A 59 0.41 28.35 -1.51
N GLN A 60 0.38 29.53 -0.89
CA GLN A 60 -0.21 30.73 -1.51
C GLN A 60 0.53 31.13 -2.78
N LYS A 61 1.86 31.04 -2.79
CA LYS A 61 2.66 31.26 -4.00
C LYS A 61 2.37 30.20 -5.07
N ALA A 62 2.23 28.92 -4.69
CA ALA A 62 1.85 27.84 -5.60
C ALA A 62 0.46 28.09 -6.24
N ILE A 63 -0.52 28.50 -5.43
CA ILE A 63 -1.87 28.86 -5.90
C ILE A 63 -1.81 30.08 -6.83
N GLY A 64 -0.96 31.08 -6.53
CA GLY A 64 -0.78 32.25 -7.40
C GLY A 64 -0.21 31.88 -8.77
N ALA A 65 0.68 30.89 -8.83
CA ALA A 65 1.27 30.40 -10.07
C ALA A 65 0.34 29.44 -10.84
N GLU A 66 -0.40 28.57 -10.15
CA GLU A 66 -1.38 27.63 -10.74
C GLU A 66 -2.72 27.70 -10.00
N PRO A 67 -3.57 28.71 -10.33
CA PRO A 67 -4.84 28.93 -9.64
C PRO A 67 -5.93 27.91 -9.97
N GLN A 68 -5.72 27.06 -10.98
CA GLN A 68 -6.65 26.01 -11.43
C GLN A 68 -6.21 24.59 -11.01
N GLU A 69 -5.10 24.45 -10.28
CA GLU A 69 -4.61 23.16 -9.81
C GLU A 69 -5.29 22.79 -8.48
N ALA A 70 -6.20 21.81 -8.52
CA ALA A 70 -6.97 21.35 -7.36
C ALA A 70 -6.08 20.90 -6.20
N LYS A 71 -4.93 20.27 -6.47
CA LYS A 71 -4.00 19.79 -5.44
C LYS A 71 -3.43 20.91 -4.59
N ASN A 72 -3.26 22.11 -5.15
CA ASN A 72 -2.75 23.25 -4.39
C ASN A 72 -3.73 23.66 -3.27
N TYR A 73 -5.03 23.67 -3.58
CA TYR A 73 -6.07 23.97 -2.60
C TYR A 73 -6.30 22.82 -1.62
N PHE A 74 -6.16 21.56 -2.06
CA PHE A 74 -6.20 20.42 -1.16
C PHE A 74 -5.09 20.49 -0.09
N VAL A 75 -3.83 20.71 -0.52
CA VAL A 75 -2.69 20.88 0.40
C VAL A 75 -2.89 22.08 1.32
N GLN A 76 -3.41 23.20 0.81
CA GLN A 76 -3.76 24.34 1.66
C GLN A 76 -4.80 23.95 2.72
N GLY A 77 -5.81 23.16 2.33
CA GLY A 77 -6.82 22.60 3.24
C GLY A 77 -6.20 21.74 4.34
N ASP A 78 -5.28 20.84 4.01
CA ASP A 78 -4.57 19.99 4.98
C ASP A 78 -3.80 20.82 6.01
N ILE A 79 -3.07 21.83 5.53
CA ILE A 79 -2.29 22.74 6.38
C ILE A 79 -3.20 23.47 7.37
N LEU A 80 -4.34 24.00 6.87
CA LEU A 80 -5.31 24.74 7.69
C LEU A 80 -6.04 23.82 8.67
N PHE A 81 -6.45 22.64 8.24
CA PHE A 81 -7.10 21.64 9.08
C PHE A 81 -6.21 21.25 10.26
N SER A 82 -4.93 21.01 10.00
CA SER A 82 -3.94 20.67 11.02
C SER A 82 -3.60 21.83 11.94
N ARG A 83 -3.70 23.07 11.46
CA ARG A 83 -3.65 24.29 12.30
C ARG A 83 -4.96 24.55 13.07
N ALA A 84 -5.97 23.68 12.90
CA ALA A 84 -7.31 23.80 13.48
C ALA A 84 -8.16 24.97 12.94
N ASP A 85 -7.80 25.55 11.79
CA ASP A 85 -8.60 26.56 11.10
C ASP A 85 -9.63 25.90 10.16
N TYR A 86 -10.60 25.21 10.75
CA TYR A 86 -11.51 24.34 10.02
C TYR A 86 -12.38 25.08 9.00
N GLU A 87 -12.79 26.32 9.26
CA GLU A 87 -13.58 27.13 8.31
C GLU A 87 -12.80 27.48 7.05
N GLN A 88 -11.49 27.77 7.20
CA GLN A 88 -10.63 28.06 6.06
C GLN A 88 -10.30 26.76 5.31
N ALA A 89 -10.03 25.67 6.04
CA ALA A 89 -9.78 24.37 5.46
C ALA A 89 -10.97 23.91 4.59
N ALA A 90 -12.20 24.07 5.09
CA ALA A 90 -13.41 23.72 4.35
C ALA A 90 -13.52 24.51 3.03
N ARG A 91 -13.18 25.81 3.02
CA ARG A 91 -13.16 26.61 1.78
C ARG A 91 -12.11 26.11 0.79
N SER A 92 -10.91 25.78 1.27
CA SER A 92 -9.84 25.25 0.43
C SER A 92 -10.19 23.89 -0.16
N TYR A 93 -10.74 22.97 0.63
CA TYR A 93 -11.24 21.68 0.10
C TYR A 93 -12.40 21.85 -0.87
N SER A 94 -13.35 22.74 -0.59
CA SER A 94 -14.46 23.04 -1.52
C SER A 94 -13.91 23.54 -2.85
N ARG A 95 -12.90 24.42 -2.83
CA ARG A 95 -12.25 24.88 -4.06
C ARG A 95 -11.52 23.76 -4.80
N ALA A 96 -10.90 22.82 -4.09
CA ALA A 96 -10.31 21.64 -4.70
C ALA A 96 -11.37 20.76 -5.41
N ILE A 97 -12.55 20.58 -4.79
CA ILE A 97 -13.68 19.83 -5.37
C ILE A 97 -14.27 20.55 -6.59
N GLU A 98 -14.38 21.88 -6.56
CA GLU A 98 -14.83 22.68 -7.72
C GLU A 98 -13.92 22.50 -8.94
N LEU A 99 -12.60 22.36 -8.70
CA LEU A 99 -11.59 22.20 -9.75
C LEU A 99 -11.46 20.75 -10.22
N ASP A 100 -11.67 19.78 -9.32
CA ASP A 100 -11.65 18.35 -9.61
C ASP A 100 -12.71 17.62 -8.78
N SER A 101 -13.89 17.49 -9.37
CA SER A 101 -15.07 16.87 -8.74
C SER A 101 -15.04 15.35 -8.74
N ALA A 102 -14.08 14.72 -9.44
CA ALA A 102 -13.97 13.26 -9.52
C ALA A 102 -13.17 12.66 -8.35
N ASN A 103 -12.58 13.49 -7.49
CA ASN A 103 -11.69 13.06 -6.43
C ASN A 103 -12.41 12.83 -5.09
N ALA A 104 -12.63 11.56 -4.75
CA ALA A 104 -13.28 11.17 -3.50
C ALA A 104 -12.58 11.62 -2.20
N ASP A 105 -11.27 11.94 -2.24
CA ASP A 105 -10.50 12.28 -1.03
C ASP A 105 -10.72 13.73 -0.66
N TYR A 106 -10.93 14.60 -1.66
CA TYR A 106 -11.30 15.98 -1.42
C TYR A 106 -12.66 16.04 -0.70
N CYS A 107 -13.61 15.20 -1.14
CA CYS A 107 -14.91 15.04 -0.51
C CYS A 107 -14.79 14.47 0.91
N LEU A 108 -13.96 13.43 1.12
CA LEU A 108 -13.70 12.87 2.45
C LEU A 108 -13.05 13.90 3.41
N SER A 109 -12.05 14.65 2.95
CA SER A 109 -11.38 15.68 3.75
C SER A 109 -12.32 16.85 4.08
N LEU A 110 -13.16 17.27 3.14
CA LEU A 110 -14.22 18.24 3.41
C LEU A 110 -15.21 17.69 4.43
N ALA A 111 -15.66 16.44 4.28
CA ALA A 111 -16.56 15.80 5.24
C ALA A 111 -15.99 15.76 6.66
N LYS A 112 -14.74 15.32 6.81
CA LYS A 112 -14.03 15.32 8.11
C LYS A 112 -13.95 16.73 8.69
N THR A 113 -13.71 17.73 7.85
CA THR A 113 -13.68 19.13 8.27
C THR A 113 -15.06 19.61 8.73
N CYS A 114 -16.12 19.26 8.01
CA CYS A 114 -17.49 19.56 8.41
C CYS A 114 -17.86 18.87 9.73
N LEU A 115 -17.40 17.63 9.99
CA LEU A 115 -17.58 16.97 11.28
C LEU A 115 -16.89 17.75 12.42
N ARG A 116 -15.68 18.27 12.20
CA ARG A 116 -14.98 19.13 13.19
C ARG A 116 -15.70 20.45 13.44
N LEU A 117 -16.38 20.98 12.43
CA LEU A 117 -17.24 22.16 12.50
C LEU A 117 -18.65 21.86 13.04
N ASN A 118 -18.93 20.61 13.43
CA ASN A 118 -20.26 20.14 13.85
C ASN A 118 -21.37 20.34 12.79
N LYS A 119 -20.99 20.41 11.51
CA LYS A 119 -21.87 20.52 10.34
C LYS A 119 -22.22 19.14 9.80
N LYS A 120 -22.99 18.38 10.57
CA LYS A 120 -23.26 16.95 10.32
C LYS A 120 -23.93 16.68 8.96
N ASP A 121 -24.90 17.51 8.56
CA ASP A 121 -25.61 17.32 7.28
C ASP A 121 -24.72 17.58 6.06
N GLU A 122 -23.84 18.60 6.14
CA GLU A 122 -22.84 18.86 5.11
C GLU A 122 -21.86 17.69 5.02
N ALA A 123 -21.33 17.23 6.17
CA ALA A 123 -20.43 16.09 6.21
C ALA A 123 -21.03 14.84 5.58
N LYS A 124 -22.30 14.54 5.89
CA LYS A 124 -23.01 13.40 5.32
C LYS A 124 -23.12 13.48 3.79
N ARG A 125 -23.51 14.63 3.23
CA ARG A 125 -23.59 14.81 1.76
C ARG A 125 -22.25 14.60 1.07
N GLU A 126 -21.17 15.11 1.66
CA GLU A 126 -19.83 14.94 1.13
C GLU A 126 -19.36 13.48 1.23
N LEU A 127 -19.72 12.78 2.30
CA LEU A 127 -19.47 11.34 2.44
C LEU A 127 -20.24 10.51 1.42
N GLU A 128 -21.52 10.83 1.16
CA GLU A 128 -22.31 10.19 0.11
C GLU A 128 -21.66 10.38 -1.26
N THR A 129 -21.13 11.57 -1.52
CA THR A 129 -20.39 11.85 -2.75
C THR A 129 -19.06 11.10 -2.79
N ALA A 130 -18.29 11.08 -1.70
CA ALA A 130 -17.04 10.34 -1.61
C ALA A 130 -17.24 8.83 -1.86
N VAL A 131 -18.27 8.23 -1.27
CA VAL A 131 -18.62 6.81 -1.47
C VAL A 131 -19.14 6.54 -2.88
N ARG A 132 -19.89 7.47 -3.49
CA ARG A 132 -20.32 7.35 -4.89
C ARG A 132 -19.14 7.40 -5.86
N LEU A 133 -18.17 8.29 -5.62
CA LEU A 133 -16.97 8.46 -6.44
C LEU A 133 -15.98 7.31 -6.26
N ASN A 134 -15.83 6.82 -5.03
CA ASN A 134 -15.00 5.65 -4.72
C ASN A 134 -15.73 4.73 -3.70
N PRO A 135 -16.45 3.71 -4.18
CA PRO A 135 -17.16 2.76 -3.33
C PRO A 135 -16.25 1.95 -2.39
N TYR A 136 -14.94 1.92 -2.65
CA TYR A 136 -13.95 1.16 -1.86
C TYR A 136 -13.27 2.01 -0.78
N LEU A 137 -13.58 3.32 -0.70
CA LEU A 137 -13.03 4.23 0.31
C LEU A 137 -13.65 3.94 1.68
N LEU A 138 -13.03 3.05 2.45
CA LEU A 138 -13.60 2.53 3.70
C LEU A 138 -13.81 3.62 4.75
N GLU A 139 -12.89 4.59 4.87
CA GLU A 139 -13.04 5.67 5.85
C GLU A 139 -14.32 6.48 5.57
N ALA A 140 -14.57 6.83 4.30
CA ALA A 140 -15.81 7.51 3.90
C ALA A 140 -17.05 6.65 4.16
N ASN A 141 -16.97 5.36 3.84
CA ASN A 141 -18.00 4.37 4.08
C ASN A 141 -18.35 4.20 5.57
N ASN A 142 -17.35 4.14 6.45
CA ASN A 142 -17.52 4.04 7.90
C ASN A 142 -18.15 5.31 8.48
N LEU A 143 -17.62 6.48 8.11
CA LEU A 143 -18.16 7.76 8.54
C LEU A 143 -19.58 7.98 8.03
N LEU A 144 -19.89 7.54 6.81
CA LEU A 144 -21.25 7.62 6.25
C LEU A 144 -22.22 6.69 6.97
N HIS A 145 -21.77 5.47 7.30
CA HIS A 145 -22.56 4.54 8.13
C HIS A 145 -22.90 5.18 9.48
N VAL A 146 -21.91 5.75 10.18
CA VAL A 146 -22.11 6.47 11.44
C VAL A 146 -23.08 7.63 11.26
N ALA A 147 -22.91 8.44 10.21
CA ALA A 147 -23.79 9.57 9.92
C ALA A 147 -25.25 9.12 9.71
N TYR A 148 -25.48 8.03 8.98
CA TYR A 148 -26.83 7.47 8.80
C TYR A 148 -27.41 6.92 10.11
N VAL A 149 -26.61 6.25 10.96
CA VAL A 149 -27.07 5.76 12.27
C VAL A 149 -27.45 6.93 13.18
N GLU A 150 -26.61 7.96 13.26
CA GLU A 150 -26.89 9.17 14.05
C GLU A 150 -28.16 9.87 13.55
N GLY A 151 -28.30 10.00 12.23
CA GLY A 151 -29.47 10.59 11.57
C GLY A 151 -30.76 9.75 11.66
N GLY A 152 -30.69 8.50 12.14
CA GLY A 152 -31.84 7.59 12.21
C GLY A 152 -32.22 6.96 10.86
N GLU A 153 -31.36 7.06 9.86
CA GLU A 153 -31.53 6.52 8.52
C GLU A 153 -31.01 5.08 8.42
N TYR A 154 -31.61 4.22 9.23
CA TYR A 154 -31.12 2.87 9.45
C TYR A 154 -31.12 1.99 8.21
N ASP A 155 -32.05 2.19 7.28
CA ASP A 155 -32.07 1.46 6.01
C ASP A 155 -30.84 1.77 5.15
N GLN A 156 -30.36 3.02 5.17
CA GLN A 156 -29.18 3.43 4.41
C GLN A 156 -27.89 2.97 5.11
N ALA A 157 -27.83 3.12 6.44
CA ALA A 157 -26.74 2.56 7.22
C ALA A 157 -26.63 1.03 7.04
N TYR A 158 -27.77 0.32 7.02
CA TYR A 158 -27.85 -1.11 6.73
C TYR A 158 -27.42 -1.43 5.30
N ARG A 159 -27.78 -0.62 4.31
CA ARG A 159 -27.33 -0.81 2.92
C ARG A 159 -25.82 -0.65 2.79
N ILE A 160 -25.22 0.36 3.43
CA ILE A 160 -23.76 0.53 3.45
C ILE A 160 -23.08 -0.63 4.18
N TRP A 161 -23.66 -1.06 5.30
CA TRP A 161 -23.19 -2.20 6.06
C TRP A 161 -23.26 -3.51 5.25
N LYS A 162 -24.37 -3.74 4.55
CA LYS A 162 -24.63 -4.91 3.70
C LYS A 162 -23.85 -4.86 2.38
N SER A 163 -23.63 -3.67 1.83
CA SER A 163 -22.96 -3.49 0.55
C SER A 163 -21.44 -3.68 0.63
N GLN A 164 -20.84 -3.66 1.83
CA GLN A 164 -19.39 -3.67 1.94
C GLN A 164 -18.77 -5.07 1.92
N TYR A 165 -18.37 -5.49 0.71
CA TYR A 165 -16.96 -5.73 0.31
C TYR A 165 -15.99 -6.34 1.35
N LEU A 166 -16.46 -7.27 2.17
CA LEU A 166 -15.64 -8.03 3.14
C LEU A 166 -15.32 -9.47 2.71
N PHE A 167 -15.78 -10.03 1.57
CA PHE A 167 -15.22 -11.25 0.94
C PHE A 167 -15.42 -11.28 -0.60
N ASP A 168 -14.59 -12.06 -1.31
CA ASP A 168 -14.14 -11.94 -2.73
C ASP A 168 -14.82 -12.90 -3.77
N GLU A 169 -14.31 -12.94 -5.01
CA GLU A 169 -14.65 -13.94 -6.05
C GLU A 169 -14.19 -15.40 -5.72
N SER A 170 -13.58 -15.67 -4.55
CA SER A 170 -13.09 -17.00 -4.15
C SER A 170 -13.88 -17.69 -3.03
N GLY A 171 -14.95 -17.08 -2.50
CA GLY A 171 -16.05 -17.85 -1.90
C GLY A 171 -15.76 -18.70 -0.65
N THR A 172 -14.75 -18.38 0.16
CA THR A 172 -14.62 -18.98 1.51
C THR A 172 -14.79 -17.93 2.61
N SER A 173 -16.02 -17.88 3.12
CA SER A 173 -16.44 -17.17 4.33
C SER A 173 -16.29 -18.08 5.56
N SER A 174 -15.68 -17.56 6.63
CA SER A 174 -16.11 -17.89 7.99
C SER A 174 -16.52 -16.61 8.71
N TYR A 175 -17.47 -15.87 8.15
CA TYR A 175 -18.04 -14.70 8.81
C TYR A 175 -19.55 -14.69 8.59
N CYS A 176 -20.28 -14.90 9.68
CA CYS A 176 -21.67 -15.34 9.69
C CYS A 176 -22.64 -14.14 9.51
N PRO A 177 -23.26 -13.89 8.35
CA PRO A 177 -24.13 -12.71 8.15
C PRO A 177 -25.40 -12.74 9.03
N GLY A 178 -25.78 -13.91 9.54
CA GLY A 178 -27.02 -14.12 10.31
C GLY A 178 -27.02 -13.46 11.70
N GLU A 179 -25.93 -13.58 12.46
CA GLU A 179 -25.85 -13.01 13.83
C GLU A 179 -25.74 -11.48 13.86
N TRP A 180 -25.36 -10.87 12.74
CA TRP A 180 -25.13 -9.44 12.63
C TRP A 180 -26.39 -8.71 12.18
N ASN A 181 -27.18 -9.36 11.31
CA ASN A 181 -28.53 -8.91 10.97
C ASN A 181 -29.40 -8.80 12.22
N SER A 182 -29.37 -9.78 13.13
CA SER A 182 -30.16 -9.74 14.36
C SER A 182 -29.66 -8.69 15.34
N LEU A 183 -28.34 -8.53 15.51
CA LEU A 183 -27.77 -7.49 16.37
C LEU A 183 -28.11 -6.09 15.86
N TYR A 184 -27.95 -5.85 14.55
CA TYR A 184 -28.26 -4.58 13.91
C TYR A 184 -29.77 -4.26 13.98
N GLN A 185 -30.64 -5.22 13.62
CA GLN A 185 -32.09 -5.08 13.77
C GLN A 185 -32.50 -4.81 15.23
N SER A 186 -31.84 -5.47 16.18
CA SER A 186 -32.10 -5.22 17.60
C SER A 186 -31.62 -3.83 18.03
N ALA A 187 -30.54 -3.29 17.47
CA ALA A 187 -30.03 -1.97 17.83
C ALA A 187 -30.98 -0.84 17.37
N ILE A 188 -31.47 -0.92 16.12
CA ILE A 188 -32.30 0.14 15.51
C ILE A 188 -33.73 0.18 16.04
N MET A 189 -34.20 -0.91 16.66
CA MET A 189 -35.53 -1.02 17.27
C MET A 189 -35.55 -0.54 18.74
N ARG A 190 -34.40 -0.25 19.33
CA ARG A 190 -34.28 0.21 20.73
C ARG A 190 -34.34 1.74 20.81
N ASP A 191 -34.88 2.26 21.92
CA ASP A 191 -34.84 3.71 22.20
C ASP A 191 -33.39 4.14 22.44
N LYS A 192 -32.94 5.17 21.71
CA LYS A 192 -31.56 5.72 21.77
C LYS A 192 -31.18 6.25 23.16
N ARG A 193 -32.15 6.43 24.05
CA ARG A 193 -31.94 6.91 25.43
C ARG A 193 -31.69 5.80 26.44
N GLU A 194 -31.89 4.55 26.04
CA GLU A 194 -31.76 3.39 26.93
C GLU A 194 -30.32 2.84 26.93
N PRO A 195 -29.83 2.32 28.07
CA PRO A 195 -28.49 1.73 28.16
C PRO A 195 -28.30 0.54 27.21
N ASP A 196 -29.37 -0.21 26.96
CA ASP A 196 -29.39 -1.37 26.05
C ASP A 196 -29.09 -0.99 24.59
N TYR A 197 -29.53 0.19 24.15
CA TYR A 197 -29.20 0.71 22.83
C TYR A 197 -27.69 0.92 22.71
N HIS A 198 -27.11 1.65 23.66
CA HIS A 198 -25.68 1.94 23.72
C HIS A 198 -24.85 0.66 23.85
N CYS A 199 -25.28 -0.31 24.64
CA CYS A 199 -24.61 -1.61 24.72
C CYS A 199 -24.66 -2.36 23.38
N THR A 200 -25.80 -2.38 22.70
CA THR A 200 -25.94 -3.07 21.40
C THR A 200 -25.13 -2.38 20.31
N MET A 201 -25.08 -1.05 20.32
CA MET A 201 -24.23 -0.25 19.42
C MET A 201 -22.74 -0.49 19.71
N GLY A 202 -22.35 -0.55 20.97
CA GLY A 202 -20.98 -0.91 21.36
C GLY A 202 -20.60 -2.30 20.87
N GLN A 203 -21.48 -3.29 21.03
CA GLN A 203 -21.28 -4.65 20.51
C GLN A 203 -21.18 -4.67 18.99
N LEU A 204 -21.98 -3.87 18.29
CA LEU A 204 -21.95 -3.73 16.84
C LEU A 204 -20.62 -3.12 16.37
N TYR A 205 -20.18 -2.02 16.99
CA TYR A 205 -18.93 -1.37 16.65
C TYR A 205 -17.72 -2.24 16.95
N GLU A 206 -17.71 -2.96 18.08
CA GLU A 206 -16.65 -3.92 18.40
C GLU A 206 -16.52 -4.96 17.28
N ARG A 207 -17.67 -5.50 16.89
CA ARG A 207 -17.82 -6.44 15.80
C ARG A 207 -17.34 -5.85 14.47
N LEU A 208 -17.64 -4.58 14.19
CA LEU A 208 -17.10 -3.84 13.04
C LEU A 208 -15.62 -3.46 13.18
N LEU A 209 -14.95 -3.87 14.26
CA LEU A 209 -13.56 -3.55 14.60
C LEU A 209 -13.32 -2.04 14.84
N LEU A 210 -14.40 -1.29 15.10
CA LEU A 210 -14.43 0.12 15.48
C LEU A 210 -14.33 0.21 17.01
N TYR A 211 -13.19 -0.19 17.56
CA TYR A 211 -13.02 -0.37 19.00
C TYR A 211 -13.16 0.94 19.79
N ASP A 212 -12.71 2.06 19.25
CA ASP A 212 -12.80 3.37 19.91
C ASP A 212 -14.26 3.84 20.02
N GLU A 213 -15.03 3.71 18.94
CA GLU A 213 -16.47 3.96 18.90
C GLU A 213 -17.24 2.98 19.80
N ALA A 214 -16.84 1.70 19.79
CA ALA A 214 -17.40 0.69 20.67
C ALA A 214 -17.21 1.07 22.13
N LYS A 215 -16.01 1.52 22.50
CA LYS A 215 -15.70 1.97 23.86
C LYS A 215 -16.58 3.16 24.25
N MET A 216 -16.74 4.16 23.38
CA MET A 216 -17.59 5.32 23.65
C MET A 216 -19.05 4.93 23.92
N GLU A 217 -19.60 4.01 23.11
CA GLU A 217 -20.97 3.52 23.33
C GLU A 217 -21.09 2.69 24.62
N PHE A 218 -20.13 1.82 24.91
CA PHE A 218 -20.09 1.11 26.19
C PHE A 218 -19.96 2.05 27.40
N GLU A 219 -19.22 3.16 27.29
CA GLU A 219 -19.14 4.16 28.35
C GLU A 219 -20.48 4.85 28.60
N LYS A 220 -21.24 5.17 27.55
CA LYS A 220 -22.60 5.72 27.67
C LYS A 220 -23.54 4.72 28.35
N ALA A 221 -23.51 3.46 27.91
CA ALA A 221 -24.30 2.39 28.53
C ALA A 221 -23.98 2.25 30.02
N ARG A 222 -22.69 2.24 30.37
CA ARG A 222 -22.20 2.11 31.76
C ARG A 222 -22.59 3.29 32.64
N GLN A 223 -22.63 4.52 32.11
CA GLN A 223 -23.07 5.69 32.87
C GLN A 223 -24.55 5.58 33.29
N GLN A 224 -25.36 4.91 32.48
CA GLN A 224 -26.80 4.75 32.69
C GLN A 224 -27.15 3.48 33.48
N ALA A 225 -26.36 2.41 33.34
CA ALA A 225 -26.53 1.13 34.03
C ALA A 225 -25.17 0.60 34.54
N PRO A 226 -24.67 1.09 35.70
CA PRO A 226 -23.35 0.74 36.21
C PRO A 226 -23.24 -0.71 36.74
N ASP A 227 -24.37 -1.37 37.01
CA ASP A 227 -24.43 -2.69 37.66
C ASP A 227 -24.72 -3.87 36.68
N ASP A 228 -24.69 -3.65 35.36
CA ASP A 228 -24.87 -4.73 34.37
C ASP A 228 -23.55 -5.47 34.08
N ASP A 229 -23.45 -6.70 34.60
CA ASP A 229 -22.27 -7.57 34.48
C ASP A 229 -21.90 -7.92 33.01
N ASN A 230 -22.87 -8.04 32.10
CA ASN A 230 -22.61 -8.37 30.70
C ASN A 230 -22.04 -7.16 29.95
N MET A 231 -22.53 -5.95 30.27
CA MET A 231 -21.94 -4.71 29.77
C MET A 231 -20.51 -4.53 30.27
N PHE A 232 -20.25 -4.90 31.53
CA PHE A 232 -18.92 -4.82 32.14
C PHE A 232 -17.89 -5.68 31.39
N GLN A 233 -18.23 -6.91 31.02
CA GLN A 233 -17.30 -7.82 30.31
C GLN A 233 -16.92 -7.33 28.91
N SER A 234 -17.88 -6.82 28.14
CA SER A 234 -17.61 -6.30 26.79
C SER A 234 -16.81 -5.00 26.83
N PHE A 235 -17.15 -4.10 27.76
CA PHE A 235 -16.39 -2.87 28.01
C PHE A 235 -14.96 -3.14 28.45
N GLU A 236 -14.75 -4.06 29.41
CA GLU A 236 -13.43 -4.43 29.92
C GLU A 236 -12.55 -4.99 28.81
N LYS A 237 -13.11 -5.89 27.98
CA LYS A 237 -12.43 -6.49 26.84
C LYS A 237 -11.95 -5.44 25.84
N VAL A 238 -12.85 -4.54 25.38
CA VAL A 238 -12.51 -3.48 24.42
C VAL A 238 -11.50 -2.49 25.02
N SER A 239 -11.70 -2.10 26.27
CA SER A 239 -10.80 -1.18 26.98
C SER A 239 -9.39 -1.74 27.11
N LYS A 240 -9.23 -3.01 27.51
CA LYS A 240 -7.93 -3.67 27.60
C LYS A 240 -7.24 -3.79 26.24
N PHE A 241 -7.99 -4.03 25.17
CA PHE A 241 -7.43 -4.06 23.81
C PHE A 241 -6.93 -2.69 23.36
N ILE A 242 -7.69 -1.62 23.60
CA ILE A 242 -7.27 -0.25 23.28
C ILE A 242 -6.01 0.13 24.07
N ILE A 243 -5.97 -0.16 25.38
CA ILE A 243 -4.79 0.10 26.21
C ILE A 243 -3.58 -0.68 25.68
N PHE A 244 -3.75 -1.95 25.35
CA PHE A 244 -2.70 -2.76 24.73
C PHE A 244 -2.22 -2.15 23.41
N ARG A 245 -3.16 -1.76 22.54
CA ARG A 245 -2.89 -1.18 21.22
C ARG A 245 -2.06 0.10 21.33
N GLU A 246 -2.51 1.06 22.13
CA GLU A 246 -1.83 2.35 22.32
C GLU A 246 -0.48 2.19 23.00
N THR A 247 -0.39 1.31 24.00
CA THR A 247 0.86 1.06 24.72
C THR A 247 1.89 0.36 23.83
N LEU A 248 1.45 -0.61 23.02
CA LEU A 248 2.30 -1.27 22.04
C LEU A 248 2.79 -0.29 20.97
N LYS A 249 1.89 0.58 20.46
CA LYS A 249 2.24 1.64 19.51
C LYS A 249 3.35 2.55 20.06
N LYS A 250 3.17 3.05 21.28
CA LYS A 250 4.17 3.89 21.97
C LYS A 250 5.50 3.16 22.17
N THR A 251 5.45 1.90 22.57
CA THR A 251 6.65 1.09 22.77
C THR A 251 7.43 0.86 21.49
N LEU A 252 6.73 0.61 20.38
CA LEU A 252 7.34 0.50 19.06
C LEU A 252 7.93 1.83 18.61
N ASP A 253 7.21 2.95 18.79
CA ASP A 253 7.72 4.30 18.50
C ASP A 253 9.03 4.58 19.24
N GLU A 254 9.08 4.32 20.55
CA GLU A 254 10.30 4.50 21.35
C GLU A 254 11.45 3.59 20.92
N PHE A 255 11.14 2.32 20.62
CA PHE A 255 12.13 1.37 20.10
C PHE A 255 12.71 1.85 18.77
N TYR A 256 11.86 2.35 17.87
CA TYR A 256 12.28 2.88 16.60
C TYR A 256 13.08 4.18 16.72
N ARG A 257 12.71 5.12 17.60
CA ARG A 257 13.54 6.30 17.90
C ARG A 257 14.94 5.91 18.34
N GLN A 258 15.05 4.92 19.20
CA GLN A 258 16.37 4.43 19.63
C GLN A 258 17.13 3.77 18.50
N GLN A 259 16.46 2.96 17.67
CA GLN A 259 17.07 2.36 16.49
C GLN A 259 17.58 3.41 15.49
N ALA A 260 16.87 4.53 15.33
CA ALA A 260 17.30 5.64 14.49
C ALA A 260 18.57 6.32 15.02
N VAL A 261 18.76 6.39 16.35
CA VAL A 261 19.93 7.01 16.98
C VAL A 261 21.11 6.04 17.09
N GLN A 262 20.86 4.79 17.45
CA GLN A 262 21.89 3.82 17.85
C GLN A 262 22.25 2.83 16.72
N GLY A 263 21.53 2.87 15.60
CA GLY A 263 21.69 1.90 14.51
C GLY A 263 20.90 0.62 14.75
N ARG A 264 21.26 -0.48 14.06
CA ARG A 264 20.46 -1.71 14.00
C ARG A 264 20.32 -2.43 15.36
N LEU A 265 19.21 -2.18 16.05
CA LEU A 265 18.79 -2.90 17.24
C LEU A 265 18.28 -4.31 16.87
N LYS A 266 18.23 -5.20 17.86
CA LYS A 266 17.87 -6.61 17.70
C LYS A 266 16.70 -7.00 18.58
N GLU A 267 16.23 -8.24 18.42
CA GLU A 267 15.13 -8.80 19.21
C GLU A 267 15.30 -8.62 20.73
N LYS A 268 16.51 -8.86 21.26
CA LYS A 268 16.81 -8.74 22.69
C LYS A 268 16.57 -7.34 23.27
N ASP A 269 16.55 -6.31 22.42
CA ASP A 269 16.41 -4.91 22.83
C ASP A 269 14.91 -4.49 22.90
N LEU A 270 14.05 -5.17 22.13
CA LEU A 270 12.59 -4.97 22.12
C LEU A 270 11.86 -5.91 23.08
N LEU A 271 12.24 -7.19 23.13
CA LEU A 271 11.52 -8.25 23.85
C LEU A 271 11.19 -7.92 25.32
N PRO A 272 12.11 -7.37 26.13
CA PRO A 272 11.82 -7.03 27.52
C PRO A 272 10.75 -5.95 27.68
N ARG A 273 10.59 -5.07 26.70
CA ARG A 273 9.60 -3.98 26.70
C ARG A 273 8.20 -4.46 26.36
N LEU A 274 8.10 -5.55 25.59
CA LEU A 274 6.81 -6.14 25.23
C LEU A 274 6.18 -6.90 26.40
N VAL A 275 6.98 -7.52 27.27
CA VAL A 275 6.51 -8.40 28.35
C VAL A 275 5.46 -7.74 29.26
N PRO A 276 5.64 -6.52 29.80
CA PRO A 276 4.65 -5.88 30.65
C PRO A 276 3.32 -5.62 29.94
N ILE A 277 3.38 -5.17 28.68
CA ILE A 277 2.21 -4.85 27.84
C ILE A 277 1.38 -6.11 27.60
N TYR A 278 2.06 -7.21 27.30
CA TYR A 278 1.43 -8.49 27.08
C TYR A 278 0.87 -9.11 28.35
N ALA A 279 1.48 -8.84 29.52
CA ALA A 279 1.01 -9.37 30.80
C ALA A 279 -0.35 -8.75 31.18
N GLU A 280 -0.56 -7.47 30.87
CA GLU A 280 -1.81 -6.77 31.11
C GLU A 280 -2.96 -7.37 30.29
N ILE A 281 -2.80 -7.49 28.97
CA ILE A 281 -3.83 -8.09 28.10
C ILE A 281 -3.98 -9.60 28.32
N ALA A 282 -2.93 -10.30 28.76
CA ALA A 282 -3.01 -11.71 29.13
C ALA A 282 -4.00 -11.98 30.26
N GLY A 283 -4.37 -10.96 31.04
CA GLY A 283 -5.46 -11.01 32.01
C GLY A 283 -6.81 -11.45 31.40
N LEU A 284 -7.02 -11.24 30.10
CA LEU A 284 -8.21 -11.68 29.36
C LEU A 284 -8.21 -13.18 29.01
N PHE A 285 -7.08 -13.89 29.24
CA PHE A 285 -6.87 -15.27 28.82
C PHE A 285 -6.51 -16.15 30.04
N PRO A 286 -7.51 -16.74 30.73
CA PRO A 286 -7.30 -17.50 31.96
C PRO A 286 -6.30 -18.66 31.84
N ASP A 287 -6.19 -19.26 30.66
CA ASP A 287 -5.29 -20.37 30.34
C ASP A 287 -3.81 -19.95 30.27
N ILE A 288 -3.51 -18.67 30.01
CA ILE A 288 -2.14 -18.16 29.85
C ILE A 288 -1.72 -17.29 31.04
N ARG A 289 -2.66 -16.66 31.72
CA ARG A 289 -2.44 -15.78 32.88
C ARG A 289 -1.61 -16.41 34.01
N LYS A 290 -1.67 -17.74 34.18
CA LYS A 290 -1.01 -18.46 35.29
C LYS A 290 0.47 -18.79 35.04
N THR A 291 1.03 -18.41 33.89
CA THR A 291 2.40 -18.79 33.51
C THR A 291 3.44 -17.89 34.21
N ARG A 292 4.40 -18.47 34.94
CA ARG A 292 5.42 -17.67 35.69
C ARG A 292 6.61 -17.17 34.85
N LYS A 293 6.79 -17.67 33.62
CA LYS A 293 7.92 -17.32 32.74
C LYS A 293 7.43 -16.60 31.49
N HIS A 294 7.67 -15.28 31.41
CA HIS A 294 7.30 -14.44 30.27
C HIS A 294 8.45 -14.33 29.25
N ASN A 295 8.70 -15.43 28.53
CA ASN A 295 9.72 -15.48 27.46
C ASN A 295 9.08 -15.34 26.06
N LYS A 296 9.89 -15.38 24.99
CA LYS A 296 9.40 -15.32 23.59
C LYS A 296 8.29 -16.33 23.29
N GLY A 297 8.42 -17.56 23.80
CA GLY A 297 7.40 -18.60 23.62
C GLY A 297 6.07 -18.26 24.30
N TRP A 298 6.11 -17.61 25.45
CA TRP A 298 4.92 -17.11 26.12
C TRP A 298 4.28 -15.95 25.34
N LEU A 299 5.08 -14.98 24.87
CA LEU A 299 4.59 -13.88 24.03
C LEU A 299 3.89 -14.39 22.77
N ASN A 300 4.48 -15.37 22.07
CA ASN A 300 3.87 -15.98 20.89
C ASN A 300 2.51 -16.65 21.19
N LYS A 301 2.37 -17.28 22.37
CA LYS A 301 1.09 -17.86 22.81
C LYS A 301 0.04 -16.79 23.08
N VAL A 302 0.41 -15.73 23.80
CA VAL A 302 -0.48 -14.60 24.08
C VAL A 302 -0.88 -13.92 22.76
N ASN A 303 0.06 -13.70 21.84
CA ASN A 303 -0.21 -13.16 20.50
C ASN A 303 -1.26 -13.97 19.77
N GLY A 304 -1.08 -15.30 19.68
CA GLY A 304 -2.08 -16.16 19.04
C GLY A 304 -3.47 -16.11 19.68
N ARG A 305 -3.61 -15.68 20.95
CA ARG A 305 -4.92 -15.41 21.56
C ARG A 305 -5.46 -14.04 21.20
N ILE A 306 -4.62 -13.01 21.20
CA ILE A 306 -4.99 -11.65 20.80
C ILE A 306 -5.45 -11.65 19.34
N GLU A 307 -4.65 -12.23 18.44
CA GLU A 307 -4.96 -12.32 17.01
C GLU A 307 -6.32 -12.97 16.75
N LYS A 308 -6.61 -14.08 17.46
CA LYS A 308 -7.89 -14.78 17.35
C LYS A 308 -9.06 -13.99 17.94
N LYS A 309 -8.86 -13.34 19.09
CA LYS A 309 -9.93 -12.66 19.83
C LYS A 309 -10.30 -11.31 19.23
N PHE A 310 -9.34 -10.61 18.62
CA PHE A 310 -9.51 -9.24 18.12
C PHE A 310 -9.36 -9.11 16.60
N HIS A 311 -9.19 -10.24 15.89
CA HIS A 311 -9.01 -10.30 14.44
C HIS A 311 -7.91 -9.36 13.95
N VAL A 312 -6.73 -9.51 14.53
CA VAL A 312 -5.52 -8.73 14.21
C VAL A 312 -4.37 -9.67 13.85
N ILE A 313 -3.34 -9.15 13.21
CA ILE A 313 -2.03 -9.79 13.12
C ILE A 313 -1.04 -8.99 13.93
N ILE A 314 -0.21 -9.69 14.72
CA ILE A 314 0.91 -9.11 15.44
C ILE A 314 2.15 -9.96 15.19
N HIS A 315 3.08 -9.43 14.42
CA HIS A 315 4.31 -10.12 14.06
C HIS A 315 5.53 -9.26 14.41
N TYR A 316 6.62 -9.88 14.88
CA TYR A 316 7.90 -9.21 15.13
C TYR A 316 9.02 -9.90 14.37
N GLY A 317 9.85 -9.13 13.68
CA GLY A 317 10.86 -9.68 12.79
C GLY A 317 11.77 -8.62 12.16
N TYR A 318 12.62 -9.07 11.25
CA TYR A 318 13.39 -8.19 10.37
C TYR A 318 12.53 -7.73 9.19
N ILE A 319 12.53 -6.42 8.94
CA ILE A 319 11.79 -5.73 7.89
C ILE A 319 12.81 -4.82 7.23
N ASP A 320 13.12 -5.07 5.96
CA ASP A 320 14.15 -4.33 5.22
C ASP A 320 15.50 -4.23 5.97
N GLY A 321 15.85 -5.30 6.69
CA GLY A 321 17.09 -5.36 7.47
C GLY A 321 17.06 -4.69 8.84
N TYR A 322 15.90 -4.21 9.30
CA TYR A 322 15.70 -3.61 10.63
C TYR A 322 14.72 -4.42 11.47
N TRP A 323 14.98 -4.55 12.77
CA TRP A 323 14.03 -5.22 13.66
C TRP A 323 12.81 -4.32 13.90
N GLY A 324 11.62 -4.91 13.99
CA GLY A 324 10.37 -4.18 14.21
C GLY A 324 9.15 -5.08 14.35
N GLY A 325 7.96 -4.48 14.31
CA GLY A 325 6.70 -5.20 14.33
C GLY A 325 5.72 -4.76 13.24
N LEU A 326 4.88 -5.71 12.82
CA LEU A 326 3.66 -5.51 12.07
C LEU A 326 2.49 -5.66 13.02
N PHE A 327 1.59 -4.70 13.01
CA PHE A 327 0.35 -4.79 13.77
C PHE A 327 -0.78 -4.09 13.01
N GLY A 328 -1.80 -4.85 12.62
CA GLY A 328 -3.01 -4.34 11.98
C GLY A 328 -4.18 -5.32 12.06
N HIS A 329 -5.36 -4.84 11.70
CA HIS A 329 -6.61 -5.60 11.67
C HIS A 329 -6.75 -6.42 10.40
N VAL A 330 -7.15 -7.68 10.54
CA VAL A 330 -7.37 -8.58 9.40
C VAL A 330 -8.70 -8.25 8.73
N THR A 331 -8.64 -7.96 7.43
CA THR A 331 -9.81 -7.68 6.59
C THR A 331 -10.04 -8.70 5.49
N LEU A 332 -9.00 -9.47 5.14
CA LEU A 332 -9.09 -10.66 4.30
C LEU A 332 -8.04 -11.64 4.81
N ASP A 333 -8.37 -12.92 4.87
CA ASP A 333 -7.44 -14.01 5.17
C ASP A 333 -7.85 -15.20 4.32
N THR A 334 -7.14 -15.39 3.20
CA THR A 334 -7.49 -16.40 2.20
C THR A 334 -6.29 -17.26 1.85
N MET A 335 -6.53 -18.49 1.44
CA MET A 335 -5.50 -19.39 0.93
C MET A 335 -5.64 -19.47 -0.58
N ARG A 336 -4.62 -19.03 -1.32
CA ARG A 336 -4.56 -19.21 -2.77
C ARG A 336 -3.72 -20.42 -3.14
N GLU A 337 -4.20 -21.18 -4.11
CA GLU A 337 -3.38 -22.19 -4.76
C GLU A 337 -2.51 -21.51 -5.83
N ILE A 338 -1.21 -21.81 -5.80
CA ILE A 338 -0.24 -21.32 -6.78
C ILE A 338 0.24 -22.51 -7.59
N SER A 339 0.20 -22.39 -8.92
CA SER A 339 0.78 -23.37 -9.83
C SER A 339 1.84 -22.72 -10.71
N GLN A 340 3.10 -23.12 -10.53
CA GLN A 340 4.22 -22.68 -11.36
C GLN A 340 5.16 -23.86 -11.56
N TRP A 341 5.72 -23.97 -12.76
CA TRP A 341 6.71 -24.97 -13.15
C TRP A 341 6.24 -26.42 -12.98
N GLY A 342 4.94 -26.67 -13.13
CA GLY A 342 4.32 -27.98 -12.88
C GLY A 342 4.28 -28.39 -11.42
N LYS A 343 4.51 -27.46 -10.48
CA LYS A 343 4.38 -27.66 -9.04
C LYS A 343 3.22 -26.83 -8.50
N THR A 344 2.58 -27.34 -7.45
CA THR A 344 1.51 -26.63 -6.74
C THR A 344 1.91 -26.32 -5.30
N GLY A 345 1.47 -25.17 -4.82
CA GLY A 345 1.73 -24.64 -3.49
C GLY A 345 0.51 -23.89 -2.98
N LYS A 346 0.55 -23.53 -1.69
CA LYS A 346 -0.48 -22.68 -1.10
C LYS A 346 0.18 -21.41 -0.58
N LEU A 347 -0.41 -20.27 -0.90
CA LEU A 347 -0.02 -18.96 -0.41
C LEU A 347 -1.14 -18.42 0.47
N ARG A 348 -0.89 -18.24 1.76
CA ARG A 348 -1.82 -17.52 2.63
C ARG A 348 -1.70 -16.04 2.34
N MET A 349 -2.78 -15.40 1.94
CA MET A 349 -2.86 -13.96 1.69
C MET A 349 -3.70 -13.32 2.77
N VAL A 350 -3.10 -12.38 3.51
CA VAL A 350 -3.79 -11.60 4.53
C VAL A 350 -3.80 -10.13 4.13
N VAL A 351 -4.94 -9.47 4.23
CA VAL A 351 -5.06 -8.02 4.00
C VAL A 351 -5.32 -7.32 5.31
N LEU A 352 -4.48 -6.36 5.66
CA LEU A 352 -4.48 -5.66 6.94
C LEU A 352 -5.01 -4.23 6.81
N LYS A 353 -5.67 -3.71 7.85
CA LYS A 353 -6.13 -2.32 7.96
C LYS A 353 -5.85 -1.73 9.33
N ASN A 354 -6.05 -0.41 9.45
CA ASN A 354 -5.94 0.31 10.71
C ASN A 354 -4.58 -0.01 11.37
N MET A 355 -3.53 0.09 10.55
CA MET A 355 -2.18 -0.32 10.91
C MET A 355 -1.70 0.50 12.11
N VAL A 356 -1.33 -0.19 13.18
CA VAL A 356 -0.69 0.40 14.35
C VAL A 356 0.81 0.53 14.11
N SER A 357 1.40 -0.45 13.43
CA SER A 357 2.80 -0.42 13.03
C SER A 357 3.04 -1.30 11.80
N ASN A 358 3.98 -0.89 10.96
CA ASN A 358 4.37 -1.62 9.75
C ASN A 358 5.90 -1.62 9.56
N GLY A 359 6.63 -1.66 10.67
CA GLY A 359 8.08 -1.72 10.68
C GLY A 359 8.81 -0.39 10.80
N PHE A 360 10.11 -0.49 11.06
CA PHE A 360 10.99 0.65 11.29
C PHE A 360 11.06 1.60 10.10
N ASN A 361 11.20 1.07 8.88
CA ASN A 361 11.24 1.91 7.69
C ASN A 361 9.93 2.66 7.52
N SER A 362 8.79 1.97 7.55
CA SER A 362 7.47 2.63 7.53
C SER A 362 7.38 3.72 8.61
N TRP A 363 7.82 3.45 9.84
CA TRP A 363 7.81 4.44 10.92
C TRP A 363 8.76 5.62 10.68
N TYR A 364 10.01 5.35 10.27
CA TYR A 364 11.07 6.33 10.03
C TYR A 364 10.68 7.29 8.90
N TRP A 365 9.99 6.74 7.92
CA TRP A 365 9.41 7.41 6.77
C TRP A 365 7.99 7.95 7.07
N ASN A 366 7.61 8.14 8.33
CA ASN A 366 6.31 8.66 8.77
C ASN A 366 5.08 8.04 8.07
N TYR A 367 5.09 6.71 7.99
CA TYR A 367 4.10 5.83 7.35
C TYR A 367 3.91 6.03 5.83
N GLN A 368 4.84 6.72 5.16
CA GLN A 368 4.86 6.93 3.71
C GLN A 368 5.81 5.96 2.96
N GLY A 369 6.48 5.04 3.68
CA GLY A 369 7.23 3.96 3.05
C GLY A 369 6.31 2.95 2.34
N GLN A 370 6.69 2.51 1.13
CA GLN A 370 5.96 1.49 0.33
C GLN A 370 6.06 0.07 0.92
N ASN A 371 5.95 -0.09 2.23
CA ASN A 371 5.95 -1.41 2.86
C ASN A 371 4.53 -1.97 2.77
N GLY A 372 4.16 -2.38 1.57
CA GLY A 372 2.82 -2.85 1.26
C GLY A 372 2.50 -4.22 1.80
N GLY A 373 3.48 -4.94 2.33
CA GLY A 373 3.29 -6.29 2.81
C GLY A 373 4.53 -6.93 3.43
N TRP A 374 4.29 -8.06 4.08
CA TRP A 374 5.27 -8.93 4.68
C TRP A 374 5.17 -10.29 4.06
N THR A 375 6.32 -10.86 3.73
CA THR A 375 6.36 -12.19 3.15
C THR A 375 7.31 -13.08 3.92
N THR A 376 6.80 -14.25 4.28
CA THR A 376 7.60 -15.37 4.75
C THR A 376 7.15 -16.60 3.96
N SER A 377 7.91 -17.70 3.99
CA SER A 377 7.60 -18.93 3.26
C SER A 377 6.13 -19.36 3.41
N GLY A 378 5.33 -19.18 2.35
CA GLY A 378 3.91 -19.54 2.30
C GLY A 378 2.92 -18.55 2.93
N PHE A 379 3.37 -17.37 3.37
CA PHE A 379 2.56 -16.34 3.98
C PHE A 379 2.89 -14.96 3.40
N LEU A 380 1.88 -14.31 2.85
CA LEU A 380 1.87 -12.94 2.40
C LEU A 380 0.85 -12.18 3.25
N SER A 381 1.29 -11.16 3.96
CA SER A 381 0.39 -10.12 4.46
C SER A 381 0.58 -8.88 3.60
N GLN A 382 -0.48 -8.15 3.30
CA GLN A 382 -0.44 -6.85 2.65
C GLN A 382 -1.33 -5.86 3.38
N THR A 383 -0.97 -4.58 3.39
CA THR A 383 -1.87 -3.54 3.89
C THR A 383 -2.95 -3.28 2.82
N LYS A 384 -4.20 -3.02 3.22
CA LYS A 384 -5.27 -2.65 2.29
C LYS A 384 -4.96 -1.32 1.62
N GLU A 385 -4.18 -0.46 2.30
CA GLU A 385 -3.60 0.72 1.69
C GLU A 385 -2.72 0.34 0.50
N PHE A 386 -2.02 -0.81 0.45
CA PHE A 386 -1.33 -1.25 -0.76
C PHE A 386 -2.28 -1.66 -1.91
N PHE A 387 -3.45 -2.24 -1.58
CA PHE A 387 -4.53 -2.47 -2.57
C PHE A 387 -5.11 -1.15 -3.10
N VAL A 388 -5.06 -0.08 -2.30
CA VAL A 388 -5.52 1.27 -2.62
C VAL A 388 -4.37 2.18 -3.11
N VAL A 389 -3.10 1.83 -2.97
CA VAL A 389 -1.98 2.57 -3.59
C VAL A 389 -1.87 2.26 -5.09
N MET A 390 -2.60 1.23 -5.52
CA MET A 390 -2.95 1.00 -6.91
C MET A 390 -4.24 1.78 -7.32
N ASP A 391 -4.76 2.67 -6.47
CA ASP A 391 -5.84 3.61 -6.81
C ASP A 391 -5.38 4.52 -7.98
N PRO A 392 -6.26 4.75 -8.97
CA PRO A 392 -6.08 5.75 -10.02
C PRO A 392 -5.54 7.12 -9.55
N LYS A 393 -5.71 7.48 -8.27
CA LYS A 393 -5.17 8.71 -7.66
C LYS A 393 -3.65 8.73 -7.46
N TYR A 394 -2.97 7.58 -7.44
CA TYR A 394 -1.52 7.50 -7.29
C TYR A 394 -0.82 7.09 -8.57
N GLY A 395 -1.05 7.84 -9.66
CA GLY A 395 -0.10 8.11 -10.75
C GLY A 395 0.44 6.97 -11.63
N ALA A 396 0.52 5.73 -11.16
CA ALA A 396 1.15 4.64 -11.90
C ALA A 396 0.22 4.09 -12.98
N ALA A 397 -1.03 3.73 -12.65
CA ALA A 397 -1.97 3.22 -13.65
C ALA A 397 -2.52 4.34 -14.56
N TYR A 398 -2.93 5.47 -13.97
CA TYR A 398 -3.44 6.62 -14.72
C TYR A 398 -2.35 7.32 -15.53
N GLY A 399 -1.16 7.55 -14.95
CA GLY A 399 -0.02 8.11 -15.68
C GLY A 399 0.52 7.16 -16.75
N ARG A 400 0.44 5.84 -16.56
CA ARG A 400 0.74 4.86 -17.64
C ARG A 400 -0.35 4.81 -18.71
N TRP A 401 -1.62 5.06 -18.38
CA TRP A 401 -2.68 5.26 -19.38
C TRP A 401 -2.42 6.48 -20.26
N GLU A 402 -1.91 7.59 -19.69
CA GLU A 402 -1.55 8.76 -20.51
C GLU A 402 -0.49 8.41 -21.58
N LEU A 403 0.38 7.42 -21.32
CA LEU A 403 1.34 6.92 -22.31
C LEU A 403 0.70 6.17 -23.48
N LEU A 404 -0.59 5.82 -23.42
CA LEU A 404 -1.28 5.20 -24.55
C LEU A 404 -1.82 6.23 -25.53
N ASN A 405 -2.32 7.37 -25.05
CA ASN A 405 -3.04 8.34 -25.89
C ASN A 405 -2.31 9.66 -26.12
N ASP A 406 -1.29 9.97 -25.32
CA ASP A 406 -0.53 11.21 -25.47
C ASP A 406 0.76 10.95 -26.26
N GLN A 407 0.69 11.16 -27.57
CA GLN A 407 1.82 11.00 -28.48
C GLN A 407 3.00 11.92 -28.15
N ASN A 408 2.74 13.09 -27.53
CA ASN A 408 3.79 14.01 -27.12
C ASN A 408 4.53 13.45 -25.89
N LYS A 409 3.80 12.91 -24.90
CA LYS A 409 4.42 12.22 -23.75
C LYS A 409 5.21 10.99 -24.18
N ARG A 410 4.69 10.17 -25.10
CA ARG A 410 5.42 9.02 -25.66
C ARG A 410 6.72 9.47 -26.33
N SER A 411 6.63 10.48 -27.20
CA SER A 411 7.80 11.04 -27.89
C SER A 411 8.83 11.60 -26.90
N LYS A 412 8.38 12.30 -25.85
CA LYS A 412 9.26 12.84 -24.81
C LYS A 412 10.01 11.72 -24.08
N ILE A 413 9.30 10.70 -23.59
CA ILE A 413 9.90 9.58 -22.84
C ILE A 413 10.83 8.73 -23.71
N LEU A 414 10.56 8.62 -25.01
CA LEU A 414 11.45 7.92 -25.94
C LEU A 414 12.67 8.74 -26.35
N ALA A 415 12.60 10.07 -26.26
CA ALA A 415 13.73 10.96 -26.47
C ALA A 415 14.61 11.07 -25.20
N GLU A 416 14.02 10.88 -24.03
CA GLU A 416 14.75 10.82 -22.76
C GLU A 416 15.85 9.75 -22.82
N ASP A 417 17.09 10.20 -22.58
CA ASP A 417 18.32 9.40 -22.58
C ASP A 417 18.69 8.68 -23.88
N LYS A 418 17.88 8.76 -24.95
CA LYS A 418 18.14 8.12 -26.25
C LYS A 418 19.51 8.50 -26.81
N GLU A 419 19.81 9.79 -26.93
CA GLU A 419 21.09 10.26 -27.48
C GLU A 419 22.29 9.81 -26.63
N LYS A 420 22.10 9.60 -25.32
CA LYS A 420 23.17 9.15 -24.41
C LYS A 420 23.37 7.64 -24.47
N GLU A 421 22.31 6.88 -24.72
CA GLU A 421 22.29 5.43 -24.59
C GLU A 421 22.16 4.69 -25.94
N GLU A 422 21.98 5.38 -27.07
CA GLU A 422 21.86 4.74 -28.39
C GLU A 422 23.06 3.88 -28.75
N GLY A 423 24.27 4.29 -28.36
CA GLY A 423 25.50 3.52 -28.55
C GLY A 423 25.61 2.28 -27.66
N PHE A 424 24.72 2.08 -26.69
CA PHE A 424 24.76 0.90 -25.82
C PHE A 424 24.41 -0.39 -26.58
N ILE A 425 23.74 -0.30 -27.72
CA ILE A 425 23.50 -1.43 -28.62
C ILE A 425 24.81 -2.04 -29.13
N ASP A 426 25.89 -1.26 -29.23
CA ASP A 426 27.19 -1.70 -29.74
C ASP A 426 28.09 -2.35 -28.68
N ARG A 427 27.63 -2.40 -27.43
CA ARG A 427 28.32 -3.11 -26.35
C ARG A 427 28.37 -4.62 -26.60
N PRO A 428 29.27 -5.35 -25.92
CA PRO A 428 29.37 -6.80 -26.09
C PRO A 428 28.02 -7.52 -25.95
N PRO A 429 27.77 -8.61 -26.70
CA PRO A 429 26.46 -9.26 -26.77
C PRO A 429 25.84 -9.68 -25.43
N LEU A 430 26.69 -10.06 -24.47
CA LEU A 430 26.28 -10.56 -23.15
C LEU A 430 26.53 -9.55 -22.02
N ASP A 431 26.89 -8.30 -22.35
CA ASP A 431 27.05 -7.25 -21.35
C ASP A 431 25.67 -6.87 -20.78
N VAL A 432 25.58 -6.70 -19.46
CA VAL A 432 24.33 -6.42 -18.74
C VAL A 432 24.54 -5.18 -17.87
N PHE A 433 23.68 -4.18 -18.06
CA PHE A 433 23.81 -2.87 -17.45
C PHE A 433 22.44 -2.21 -17.31
N TYR A 434 22.36 -1.19 -16.46
CA TYR A 434 21.18 -0.34 -16.38
C TYR A 434 21.05 0.55 -17.63
N SER A 435 19.85 0.63 -18.20
CA SER A 435 19.48 1.54 -19.29
C SER A 435 18.06 2.06 -19.03
N SER A 436 17.92 3.35 -18.70
CA SER A 436 16.60 3.97 -18.54
C SER A 436 15.84 3.97 -19.87
N TRP A 437 16.58 4.13 -20.98
CA TRP A 437 16.02 4.14 -22.32
C TRP A 437 15.38 2.79 -22.68
N LEU A 438 16.09 1.67 -22.49
CA LEU A 438 15.53 0.33 -22.69
C LEU A 438 14.32 0.08 -21.80
N GLY A 439 14.38 0.49 -20.54
CA GLY A 439 13.26 0.38 -19.60
C GLY A 439 12.00 1.07 -20.13
N ASN A 440 12.13 2.27 -20.69
CA ASN A 440 11.02 3.01 -21.28
C ASN A 440 10.50 2.38 -22.58
N GLN A 441 11.39 1.86 -23.44
CA GLN A 441 11.02 1.13 -24.66
C GLN A 441 10.17 -0.12 -24.34
N LEU A 442 10.61 -0.94 -23.39
CA LEU A 442 9.89 -2.12 -22.92
C LEU A 442 8.53 -1.74 -22.31
N LYS A 443 8.47 -0.66 -21.54
CA LYS A 443 7.23 -0.15 -20.94
C LYS A 443 6.20 0.21 -22.01
N LEU A 444 6.59 1.00 -23.01
CA LEU A 444 5.68 1.40 -24.10
C LEU A 444 5.24 0.20 -24.93
N LYS A 445 6.16 -0.73 -25.24
CA LYS A 445 5.80 -1.98 -25.91
C LYS A 445 4.74 -2.77 -25.14
N ALA A 446 4.90 -2.89 -23.82
CA ALA A 446 3.91 -3.57 -22.99
C ALA A 446 2.54 -2.89 -23.05
N MET A 447 2.49 -1.56 -23.10
CA MET A 447 1.24 -0.81 -23.22
C MET A 447 0.58 -1.05 -24.57
N ASP A 448 1.36 -0.98 -25.65
CA ASP A 448 0.87 -1.20 -27.01
C ASP A 448 0.30 -2.61 -27.17
N GLU A 449 0.99 -3.64 -26.67
CA GLU A 449 0.52 -5.02 -26.65
C GLU A 449 -0.76 -5.19 -25.81
N ALA A 450 -0.84 -4.52 -24.66
CA ALA A 450 -1.99 -4.59 -23.76
C ALA A 450 -3.27 -4.02 -24.37
N ILE A 451 -3.16 -2.97 -25.18
CA ILE A 451 -4.31 -2.30 -25.76
C ILE A 451 -4.76 -2.88 -27.10
N GLN A 452 -3.88 -3.62 -27.82
CA GLN A 452 -4.22 -4.21 -29.13
C GLN A 452 -5.59 -4.93 -29.17
N PRO A 453 -5.98 -5.75 -28.17
CA PRO A 453 -7.29 -6.43 -28.19
C PRO A 453 -8.50 -5.49 -28.09
N TYR A 454 -8.28 -4.25 -27.66
CA TYR A 454 -9.31 -3.23 -27.39
C TYR A 454 -9.22 -2.05 -28.37
N LYS A 455 -8.40 -2.13 -29.42
CA LYS A 455 -8.18 -1.03 -30.37
C LYS A 455 -9.47 -0.53 -31.05
N ASP A 456 -10.46 -1.43 -31.21
CA ASP A 456 -11.74 -1.15 -31.85
C ASP A 456 -12.83 -0.74 -30.83
N CYS A 457 -12.50 -0.69 -29.54
CA CYS A 457 -13.39 -0.24 -28.46
C CYS A 457 -13.34 1.28 -28.29
N SER A 458 -14.31 1.83 -27.54
CA SER A 458 -14.30 3.25 -27.15
C SER A 458 -13.10 3.60 -26.26
N LEU A 459 -12.76 4.88 -26.18
CA LEU A 459 -11.64 5.38 -25.37
C LEU A 459 -11.80 5.03 -23.88
N ASP A 460 -13.04 5.05 -23.37
CA ASP A 460 -13.33 4.70 -21.97
C ASP A 460 -13.18 3.20 -21.71
N GLU A 461 -13.57 2.36 -22.66
CA GLU A 461 -13.37 0.90 -22.57
C GLU A 461 -11.88 0.54 -22.64
N GLN A 462 -11.14 1.21 -23.54
CA GLN A 462 -9.68 1.10 -23.63
C GLN A 462 -9.00 1.52 -22.32
N LYS A 463 -9.45 2.61 -21.71
CA LYS A 463 -8.97 3.12 -20.42
C LYS A 463 -9.22 2.11 -19.30
N ALA A 464 -10.44 1.61 -19.18
CA ALA A 464 -10.82 0.64 -18.17
C ALA A 464 -10.04 -0.67 -18.32
N ALA A 465 -9.85 -1.14 -19.56
CA ALA A 465 -9.06 -2.33 -19.85
C ALA A 465 -7.58 -2.15 -19.45
N CYS A 466 -6.96 -1.03 -19.83
CA CYS A 466 -5.58 -0.72 -19.47
C CYS A 466 -5.39 -0.67 -17.95
N ILE A 467 -6.25 0.05 -17.23
CA ILE A 467 -6.20 0.13 -15.77
C ILE A 467 -6.31 -1.27 -15.17
N ARG A 468 -7.28 -2.09 -15.62
CA ARG A 468 -7.45 -3.45 -15.13
C ARG A 468 -6.22 -4.33 -15.36
N LEU A 469 -5.57 -4.22 -16.51
CA LEU A 469 -4.35 -4.97 -16.83
C LEU A 469 -3.17 -4.54 -15.98
N LEU A 470 -3.02 -3.24 -15.71
CA LEU A 470 -1.99 -2.73 -14.83
C LEU A 470 -2.22 -3.17 -13.37
N LEU A 471 -3.46 -3.09 -12.88
CA LEU A 471 -3.85 -3.59 -11.56
C LEU A 471 -3.54 -5.09 -11.44
N ASP A 472 -3.92 -5.88 -12.45
CA ASP A 472 -3.61 -7.31 -12.55
C ASP A 472 -2.10 -7.56 -12.53
N HIS A 473 -1.31 -6.79 -13.27
CA HIS A 473 0.14 -6.92 -13.28
C HIS A 473 0.75 -6.67 -11.91
N TYR A 474 0.40 -5.56 -11.25
CA TYR A 474 0.98 -5.25 -9.95
C TYR A 474 0.56 -6.21 -8.84
N PHE A 475 -0.70 -6.64 -8.87
CA PHE A 475 -1.22 -7.56 -7.87
C PHE A 475 -0.82 -9.00 -8.18
N ASN A 476 -1.20 -9.53 -9.34
CA ASN A 476 -0.96 -10.94 -9.64
C ASN A 476 0.50 -11.20 -10.03
N THR A 477 1.13 -10.39 -10.89
CA THR A 477 2.52 -10.63 -11.30
C THR A 477 3.49 -10.27 -10.17
N SER A 478 3.58 -9.00 -9.81
CA SER A 478 4.62 -8.51 -8.89
C SER A 478 4.43 -8.95 -7.44
N THR A 479 3.23 -9.39 -7.06
CA THR A 479 2.98 -9.93 -5.71
C THR A 479 2.71 -11.43 -5.74
N VAL A 480 1.57 -11.87 -6.30
CA VAL A 480 1.11 -13.26 -6.11
C VAL A 480 2.04 -14.27 -6.78
N ILE A 481 2.50 -14.00 -7.99
CA ILE A 481 3.42 -14.88 -8.72
C ILE A 481 4.80 -14.87 -8.05
N HIS A 482 5.31 -13.69 -7.69
CA HIS A 482 6.58 -13.54 -6.99
C HIS A 482 6.59 -14.32 -5.67
N GLU A 483 5.62 -14.06 -4.79
CA GLU A 483 5.54 -14.68 -3.47
C GLU A 483 5.09 -16.14 -3.53
N GLY A 484 4.29 -16.46 -4.53
CA GLY A 484 3.96 -17.83 -4.89
C GLY A 484 5.22 -18.65 -5.23
N GLN A 485 6.21 -18.05 -5.90
CA GLN A 485 7.48 -18.73 -6.17
C GLN A 485 8.24 -19.01 -4.86
N HIS A 486 8.32 -18.05 -3.95
CA HIS A 486 8.94 -18.27 -2.63
C HIS A 486 8.24 -19.36 -1.83
N ALA A 487 6.90 -19.43 -1.91
CA ALA A 487 6.12 -20.50 -1.30
C ALA A 487 6.43 -21.87 -1.92
N LEU A 488 6.60 -21.96 -3.24
CA LEU A 488 6.98 -23.20 -3.91
C LEU A 488 8.42 -23.62 -3.59
N ASP A 489 9.36 -22.68 -3.58
CA ASP A 489 10.75 -22.89 -3.15
C ASP A 489 10.80 -23.42 -1.72
N SER A 490 9.95 -22.87 -0.84
CA SER A 490 9.82 -23.33 0.54
C SER A 490 9.25 -24.74 0.68
N ARG A 491 8.46 -25.21 -0.30
CA ARG A 491 7.77 -26.50 -0.19
C ARG A 491 8.50 -27.63 -0.90
N HIS A 492 9.09 -27.33 -2.04
CA HIS A 492 9.62 -28.32 -2.97
C HIS A 492 11.14 -28.30 -3.10
N TRP A 493 11.82 -27.22 -2.68
CA TRP A 493 13.22 -26.97 -3.06
C TRP A 493 14.12 -26.45 -1.90
N LEU A 494 13.77 -26.78 -0.64
CA LEU A 494 14.26 -26.06 0.56
C LEU A 494 15.68 -26.29 1.08
N PHE A 495 16.63 -26.77 0.28
CA PHE A 495 18.00 -26.87 0.77
C PHE A 495 19.01 -26.31 -0.24
N GLY A 496 19.68 -25.22 0.14
CA GLY A 496 20.92 -24.75 -0.51
C GLY A 496 20.88 -23.38 -1.21
N PHE A 497 19.69 -22.83 -1.51
CA PHE A 497 19.60 -21.55 -2.22
C PHE A 497 19.87 -20.34 -1.29
N ARG A 498 20.67 -19.42 -1.79
CA ARG A 498 20.94 -18.10 -1.20
C ARG A 498 19.78 -17.15 -1.52
N GLN A 499 19.63 -16.08 -0.73
CA GLN A 499 18.55 -15.10 -0.90
C GLN A 499 18.43 -14.54 -2.33
N TRP A 500 19.57 -14.23 -2.97
CA TRP A 500 19.58 -13.72 -4.34
C TRP A 500 19.14 -14.77 -5.38
N GLU A 501 19.31 -16.06 -5.10
CA GLU A 501 18.86 -17.14 -5.99
C GLU A 501 17.34 -17.29 -5.89
N LEU A 502 16.78 -17.22 -4.68
CA LEU A 502 15.33 -17.16 -4.47
C LEU A 502 14.70 -15.97 -5.20
N GLU A 503 15.32 -14.78 -5.07
CA GLU A 503 14.88 -13.57 -5.76
C GLU A 503 14.95 -13.72 -7.29
N TYR A 504 16.04 -14.28 -7.83
CA TYR A 504 16.19 -14.55 -9.26
C TYR A 504 15.05 -15.43 -9.79
N ARG A 505 14.69 -16.47 -9.03
CA ARG A 505 13.63 -17.42 -9.40
C ARG A 505 12.26 -16.75 -9.37
N ALA A 506 12.00 -15.92 -8.38
CA ALA A 506 10.76 -15.17 -8.28
C ALA A 506 10.61 -14.18 -9.45
N LYS A 507 11.69 -13.45 -9.81
CA LYS A 507 11.71 -12.53 -10.96
C LYS A 507 11.58 -13.25 -12.30
N LEU A 508 12.17 -14.44 -12.45
CA LEU A 508 11.97 -15.30 -13.61
C LEU A 508 10.52 -15.78 -13.70
N SER A 509 9.89 -16.11 -12.57
CA SER A 509 8.48 -16.50 -12.51
C SER A 509 7.54 -15.36 -12.92
N GLU A 510 7.80 -14.13 -12.46
CA GLU A 510 7.07 -12.92 -12.90
C GLU A 510 7.08 -12.79 -14.42
N ASN A 511 8.23 -12.99 -15.05
CA ASN A 511 8.38 -12.89 -16.50
C ASN A 511 7.65 -14.01 -17.27
N CYS A 512 7.56 -15.21 -16.70
CA CYS A 512 6.96 -16.37 -17.37
C CYS A 512 5.44 -16.47 -17.18
N TYR A 513 4.97 -16.23 -15.95
CA TYR A 513 3.57 -16.40 -15.57
C TYR A 513 2.78 -15.09 -15.60
N GLY A 514 3.48 -13.95 -15.56
CA GLY A 514 2.85 -12.63 -15.61
C GLY A 514 2.17 -12.35 -16.95
N ARG A 515 1.14 -11.49 -16.94
CA ARG A 515 0.38 -11.15 -18.15
C ARG A 515 1.14 -10.22 -19.10
N MET A 516 2.03 -9.38 -18.55
CA MET A 516 2.74 -8.32 -19.27
C MET A 516 4.26 -8.48 -19.11
N PRO A 517 4.90 -9.45 -19.77
CA PRO A 517 6.31 -9.79 -19.53
C PRO A 517 7.28 -8.64 -19.89
N HIS A 518 6.97 -7.83 -20.90
CA HIS A 518 7.71 -6.60 -21.21
C HIS A 518 7.67 -5.59 -20.06
N LEU A 519 6.51 -5.46 -19.40
CA LEU A 519 6.35 -4.60 -18.24
C LEU A 519 7.12 -5.16 -17.04
N SER A 520 7.11 -6.48 -16.84
CA SER A 520 7.93 -7.14 -15.81
C SER A 520 9.41 -6.85 -16.02
N LEU A 521 9.93 -6.96 -17.25
CA LEU A 521 11.33 -6.63 -17.55
C LEU A 521 11.63 -5.15 -17.33
N SER A 522 10.70 -4.26 -17.68
CA SER A 522 10.83 -2.82 -17.44
C SER A 522 10.88 -2.49 -15.95
N ASP A 523 9.96 -3.04 -15.15
CA ASP A 523 9.82 -2.72 -13.72
C ASP A 523 10.99 -3.23 -12.86
N ILE A 524 11.67 -4.30 -13.29
CA ILE A 524 12.85 -4.85 -12.60
C ILE A 524 14.17 -4.22 -13.07
N LEU A 525 14.15 -3.45 -14.16
CA LEU A 525 15.32 -2.80 -14.72
C LEU A 525 15.69 -1.56 -13.88
N SER A 526 16.59 -1.73 -12.92
CA SER A 526 16.99 -0.69 -11.96
C SER A 526 18.49 -0.41 -11.97
N GLN A 527 18.90 0.68 -11.33
CA GLN A 527 20.30 1.08 -11.19
C GLN A 527 21.14 0.05 -10.39
N ASP A 528 20.50 -0.91 -9.73
CA ASP A 528 21.18 -1.99 -9.00
C ASP A 528 21.69 -3.11 -9.91
N ILE A 529 21.39 -3.08 -11.21
CA ILE A 529 21.97 -4.03 -12.16
C ILE A 529 23.50 -3.89 -12.18
N GLY A 530 24.19 -5.02 -12.09
CA GLY A 530 25.64 -5.10 -11.91
C GLY A 530 26.09 -4.94 -10.44
N ASN A 531 25.20 -4.59 -9.51
CA ASN A 531 25.53 -4.49 -8.09
C ASN A 531 25.45 -5.87 -7.40
N ASN A 532 26.60 -6.57 -7.37
CA ASN A 532 26.71 -7.90 -6.76
C ASN A 532 26.61 -7.93 -5.23
N LYS A 533 26.48 -6.78 -4.56
CA LYS A 533 26.33 -6.70 -3.09
C LYS A 533 24.87 -6.81 -2.64
N LEU A 534 23.92 -6.47 -3.51
CA LEU A 534 22.49 -6.53 -3.22
C LEU A 534 21.87 -7.77 -3.86
N SER A 535 21.03 -8.49 -3.10
CA SER A 535 20.38 -9.70 -3.59
C SER A 535 19.52 -9.43 -4.83
N HIS A 536 18.79 -8.31 -4.83
CA HIS A 536 17.96 -7.89 -5.96
C HIS A 536 18.80 -7.54 -7.20
N GLY A 537 19.83 -6.69 -7.07
CA GLY A 537 20.73 -6.34 -8.18
C GLY A 537 21.39 -7.56 -8.82
N ARG A 538 21.87 -8.51 -7.99
CA ARG A 538 22.46 -9.76 -8.47
C ARG A 538 21.44 -10.67 -9.18
N ALA A 539 20.23 -10.78 -8.63
CA ALA A 539 19.15 -11.56 -9.22
C ALA A 539 18.77 -11.06 -10.61
N VAL A 540 18.55 -9.75 -10.74
CA VAL A 540 18.16 -9.12 -12.01
C VAL A 540 19.29 -9.22 -13.04
N THR A 541 20.55 -9.01 -12.63
CA THR A 541 21.71 -9.18 -13.51
C THR A 541 21.75 -10.59 -14.10
N LYS A 542 21.58 -11.62 -13.24
CA LYS A 542 21.56 -13.01 -13.68
C LYS A 542 20.42 -13.32 -14.65
N LEU A 543 19.24 -12.73 -14.43
CA LEU A 543 18.08 -12.88 -15.31
C LEU A 543 18.38 -12.40 -16.74
N PHE A 544 18.88 -11.17 -16.89
CA PHE A 544 19.22 -10.62 -18.20
C PHE A 544 20.38 -11.37 -18.86
N GLU A 545 21.37 -11.81 -18.09
CA GLU A 545 22.46 -12.65 -18.60
C GLU A 545 21.94 -13.97 -19.17
N ASP A 546 21.05 -14.67 -18.46
CA ASP A 546 20.55 -15.98 -18.90
C ASP A 546 19.63 -15.87 -20.10
N ILE A 547 18.77 -14.86 -20.14
CA ILE A 547 17.96 -14.54 -21.31
C ILE A 547 18.88 -14.30 -22.52
N SER A 548 19.92 -13.48 -22.36
CA SER A 548 20.86 -13.15 -23.44
C SER A 548 21.66 -14.37 -23.90
N LYS A 549 22.15 -15.21 -22.97
CA LYS A 549 22.87 -16.46 -23.26
C LYS A 549 21.96 -17.45 -23.99
N TYR A 550 20.70 -17.56 -23.58
CA TYR A 550 19.75 -18.44 -24.24
C TYR A 550 19.45 -17.99 -25.68
N ILE A 551 19.24 -16.69 -25.90
CA ILE A 551 19.05 -16.14 -27.25
C ILE A 551 20.30 -16.39 -28.11
N LEU A 552 21.50 -16.14 -27.59
CA LEU A 552 22.76 -16.37 -28.29
C LEU A 552 22.94 -17.84 -28.72
N LYS A 553 22.66 -18.78 -27.81
CA LYS A 553 22.71 -20.23 -28.06
C LYS A 553 21.68 -20.68 -29.09
N ASN A 554 20.52 -20.04 -29.11
CA ASN A 554 19.39 -20.38 -29.98
C ASN A 554 19.14 -19.34 -31.08
N LYS A 555 20.20 -18.69 -31.58
CA LYS A 555 20.10 -17.56 -32.52
C LYS A 555 19.23 -17.80 -33.76
N ALA A 556 19.18 -19.04 -34.24
CA ALA A 556 18.35 -19.42 -35.39
C ALA A 556 16.85 -19.22 -35.13
N LYS A 557 16.42 -19.25 -33.86
CA LYS A 557 15.04 -19.02 -33.43
C LYS A 557 14.67 -17.54 -33.36
N TYR A 558 15.66 -16.66 -33.19
CA TYR A 558 15.46 -15.22 -33.02
C TYR A 558 16.17 -14.44 -34.15
N PRO A 559 15.73 -14.60 -35.41
CA PRO A 559 16.43 -14.03 -36.57
C PRO A 559 16.48 -12.50 -36.57
N ASN A 560 15.58 -11.85 -35.83
CA ASN A 560 15.53 -10.39 -35.69
C ASN A 560 16.53 -9.85 -34.65
N ILE A 561 17.20 -10.71 -33.89
CA ILE A 561 18.24 -10.32 -32.94
C ILE A 561 19.61 -10.45 -33.60
N ASN A 562 20.33 -9.34 -33.70
CA ASN A 562 21.73 -9.34 -34.09
C ASN A 562 22.61 -9.80 -32.92
N THR A 563 23.07 -11.05 -32.96
CA THR A 563 23.89 -11.64 -31.89
C THR A 563 25.31 -11.09 -31.80
N ASN A 564 25.73 -10.22 -32.72
CA ASN A 564 27.01 -9.51 -32.63
C ASN A 564 26.87 -8.15 -31.90
N LYS A 565 25.65 -7.74 -31.57
CA LYS A 565 25.31 -6.54 -30.81
C LYS A 565 24.79 -6.94 -29.43
N ASN A 566 24.67 -5.97 -28.52
CA ASN A 566 24.14 -6.21 -27.19
C ASN A 566 22.73 -6.80 -27.26
N ILE A 567 22.52 -8.00 -26.71
CA ILE A 567 21.24 -8.72 -26.84
C ILE A 567 20.18 -8.11 -25.93
N MET A 568 20.55 -7.67 -24.73
CA MET A 568 19.63 -7.04 -23.78
C MET A 568 18.96 -5.80 -24.37
N MET A 569 19.71 -4.94 -25.08
CA MET A 569 19.18 -3.75 -25.76
C MET A 569 18.20 -4.08 -26.90
N GLN A 570 18.13 -5.33 -27.35
CA GLN A 570 17.27 -5.78 -28.44
C GLN A 570 16.01 -6.50 -27.94
N LEU A 571 15.83 -6.68 -26.63
CA LEU A 571 14.70 -7.44 -26.06
C LEU A 571 13.33 -6.83 -26.41
N VAL A 572 13.26 -5.52 -26.67
CA VAL A 572 12.04 -4.86 -27.15
C VAL A 572 11.58 -5.38 -28.52
N SER A 573 12.42 -6.08 -29.29
CA SER A 573 12.02 -6.66 -30.59
C SER A 573 11.24 -7.98 -30.45
N LEU A 574 11.38 -8.68 -29.32
CA LEU A 574 10.72 -9.97 -29.07
C LEU A 574 9.26 -9.77 -28.70
N ASP A 575 8.36 -10.68 -29.09
CA ASP A 575 6.98 -10.60 -28.61
C ASP A 575 6.85 -11.17 -27.18
N SER A 576 5.69 -10.93 -26.55
CA SER A 576 5.41 -11.46 -25.21
C SER A 576 5.49 -12.99 -25.11
N LYS A 577 5.25 -13.73 -26.21
CA LYS A 577 5.31 -15.19 -26.24
C LYS A 577 6.76 -15.67 -26.25
N ASP A 578 7.61 -15.04 -27.03
CA ASP A 578 9.05 -15.32 -27.09
C ASP A 578 9.70 -15.11 -25.72
N ILE A 579 9.41 -13.99 -25.04
CA ILE A 579 9.95 -13.70 -23.71
C ILE A 579 9.56 -14.80 -22.71
N LYS A 580 8.28 -15.20 -22.68
CA LYS A 580 7.81 -16.28 -21.81
C LYS A 580 8.44 -17.62 -22.16
N GLU A 581 8.63 -17.90 -23.44
CA GLU A 581 9.26 -19.14 -23.86
C GLU A 581 10.74 -19.19 -23.44
N ILE A 582 11.47 -18.10 -23.64
CA ILE A 582 12.86 -17.95 -23.19
C ILE A 582 12.93 -18.17 -21.69
N GLY A 583 12.08 -17.49 -20.91
CA GLY A 583 12.08 -17.64 -19.46
C GLY A 583 11.78 -19.08 -19.01
N ASN A 584 10.83 -19.77 -19.67
CA ASN A 584 10.55 -21.18 -19.42
C ASN A 584 11.74 -22.09 -19.75
N ALA A 585 12.44 -21.81 -20.84
CA ALA A 585 13.61 -22.59 -21.23
C ALA A 585 14.80 -22.32 -20.29
N VAL A 586 15.06 -21.07 -19.95
CA VAL A 586 16.05 -20.65 -18.94
C VAL A 586 15.80 -21.35 -17.62
N PHE A 587 14.56 -21.36 -17.15
CA PHE A 587 14.18 -22.09 -15.94
C PHE A 587 14.57 -23.57 -16.06
N ARG A 588 14.16 -24.25 -17.14
CA ARG A 588 14.43 -25.69 -17.34
C ARG A 588 15.91 -26.02 -17.50
N GLU A 589 16.69 -25.18 -18.16
CA GLU A 589 18.14 -25.36 -18.36
C GLU A 589 18.93 -25.15 -17.07
N GLY A 590 18.53 -24.19 -16.23
CA GLY A 590 19.16 -23.93 -14.93
C GLY A 590 18.72 -24.89 -13.80
N TYR A 591 17.77 -25.80 -14.09
CA TYR A 591 17.17 -26.73 -13.13
C TYR A 591 17.57 -28.20 -13.30
N LYS A 592 18.38 -28.50 -14.32
CA LYS A 592 19.07 -29.78 -14.43
C LYS A 592 20.39 -29.70 -13.68
#